data_AF-X0TYP6-F1
#
_entry.id   AF-X0TYP6-F1
#
_cell.length_a   1.000
_cell.length_b   1.000
_cell.length_c   1.000
_cell.angle_alpha   90.00
_cell.angle_beta   90.00
_cell.angle_gamma   90.00
#
_symmetry.space_group_name_H-M   'P 1'
#
loop_
_entity.id
_entity.type
_entity.pdbx_description
1 polymer ?
#
loop_
_entity_poly.entity_id
_entity_poly.type
_entity_poly.pdbx_seq_one_letter_code
_entity_poly.pdbx_strand_id
1 'polypeptide(L)'
;ATEFALLRDNRPCLTIIFDRVNAYTVGQFIYLYEVTTSFAGALFNINTYDQPAVELGKEATFALMGKNGFEELAKKIQLSAKIDPAFLIF
;
A
#
# COMPACT_ATOMS: atom_id res chain seq x y z
N ALA A 1 -0.83 -7.82 -29.13
CA ALA A 1 -0.78 -9.29 -28.93
C ALA A 1 -1.05 -9.68 -27.48
N THR A 2 -0.29 -9.15 -26.50
CA THR A 2 -0.50 -9.47 -25.07
C THR A 2 -1.84 -8.99 -24.52
N GLU A 3 -2.25 -7.74 -24.81
CA GLU A 3 -3.57 -7.21 -24.42
C GLU A 3 -4.71 -8.12 -24.90
N PHE A 4 -4.65 -8.55 -26.17
CA PHE A 4 -5.62 -9.49 -26.74
C PHE A 4 -5.69 -10.82 -25.96
N ALA A 5 -4.57 -11.37 -25.52
CA ALA A 5 -4.56 -12.60 -24.73
C ALA A 5 -5.21 -12.42 -23.35
N LEU A 6 -4.98 -11.28 -22.69
CA LEU A 6 -5.61 -10.95 -21.40
C LEU A 6 -7.13 -10.80 -21.53
N LEU A 7 -7.57 -10.07 -22.55
CA LEU A 7 -9.00 -9.88 -22.81
C LEU A 7 -9.69 -11.22 -23.13
N ARG A 8 -9.03 -12.10 -23.88
CA ARG A 8 -9.56 -13.45 -24.17
C ARG A 8 -9.72 -14.31 -22.91
N ASP A 9 -8.88 -14.12 -21.89
CA ASP A 9 -8.93 -14.82 -20.60
C ASP A 9 -9.77 -14.08 -19.54
N ASN A 10 -10.60 -13.10 -19.95
CA ASN A 10 -11.43 -12.27 -19.07
C ASN A 10 -10.63 -11.57 -17.96
N ARG A 11 -9.40 -11.14 -18.26
CA ARG A 11 -8.58 -10.34 -17.33
C ARG A 11 -8.70 -8.87 -17.70
N PRO A 12 -9.28 -8.02 -16.83
CA PRO A 12 -9.34 -6.59 -17.07
C PRO A 12 -7.95 -6.00 -17.27
N CYS A 13 -7.79 -5.16 -18.27
CA CYS A 13 -6.54 -4.43 -18.54
C CYS A 13 -6.83 -2.97 -18.88
N LEU A 14 -5.87 -2.10 -18.60
CA LEU A 14 -5.90 -0.67 -18.90
C LEU A 14 -4.58 -0.29 -19.58
N THR A 15 -4.67 0.49 -20.65
CA THR A 15 -3.50 1.01 -21.38
C THR A 15 -3.56 2.53 -21.42
N ILE A 16 -2.49 3.21 -21.00
CA ILE A 16 -2.32 4.66 -21.14
C ILE A 16 -1.20 4.91 -22.15
N ILE A 17 -1.53 5.60 -23.25
CA ILE A 17 -0.64 5.80 -24.39
C ILE A 17 -0.09 7.23 -24.37
N PHE A 18 1.21 7.36 -24.60
CA PHE A 18 1.91 8.64 -24.72
C PHE A 18 2.62 8.72 -26.06
N ASP A 19 2.58 9.89 -26.71
CA ASP A 19 3.30 10.12 -27.96
C ASP A 19 4.84 10.06 -27.77
N ARG A 20 5.31 10.41 -26.57
CA ARG A 20 6.72 10.36 -26.17
C ARG A 20 6.87 10.33 -24.66
N VAL A 21 8.00 9.80 -24.18
CA VAL A 21 8.38 9.90 -22.76
C VAL A 21 9.24 11.14 -22.57
N ASN A 22 8.70 12.17 -21.91
CA ASN A 22 9.43 13.37 -21.53
C ASN A 22 8.84 13.98 -20.24
N ALA A 23 9.48 15.03 -19.71
CA ALA A 23 9.04 15.66 -18.47
C ALA A 23 7.57 16.14 -18.52
N TYR A 24 7.08 16.58 -19.69
CA TYR A 24 5.71 17.03 -19.86
C TYR A 24 4.70 15.87 -19.75
N THR A 25 4.91 14.79 -20.51
CA THR A 25 4.01 13.63 -20.49
C THR A 25 4.08 12.84 -19.18
N VAL A 26 5.24 12.82 -18.53
CA VAL A 26 5.40 12.26 -17.17
C VAL A 26 4.63 13.10 -16.15
N GLY A 27 4.69 14.42 -16.23
CA GLY A 27 3.90 15.30 -15.36
C GLY A 27 2.39 15.06 -15.50
N GLN A 28 1.91 14.91 -16.73
CA GLN A 28 0.51 14.55 -16.99
C GLN A 28 0.13 13.20 -16.37
N PHE A 29 1.00 12.20 -16.49
CA PHE A 29 0.77 10.87 -15.92
C PHE A 29 0.70 10.90 -14.39
N ILE A 30 1.62 11.60 -13.74
CA ILE A 30 1.63 11.73 -12.27
C ILE A 30 0.32 12.38 -11.82
N TYR A 31 -0.03 13.53 -12.39
CA TYR A 31 -1.23 14.26 -11.99
C TYR A 31 -2.52 13.46 -12.25
N LEU A 32 -2.58 12.72 -13.37
CA LEU A 32 -3.70 11.81 -13.66
C LEU A 32 -3.90 10.81 -12.53
N TYR A 33 -2.83 10.18 -12.02
CA TYR A 33 -2.95 9.20 -10.95
C TYR A 33 -3.19 9.83 -9.57
N GLU A 34 -2.70 11.03 -9.29
CA GLU A 34 -3.02 11.77 -8.06
C GLU A 34 -4.53 12.06 -7.96
N VAL A 35 -5.12 12.57 -9.05
CA VAL A 35 -6.56 12.85 -9.13
C VAL A 35 -7.36 11.55 -9.11
N THR A 36 -6.95 10.53 -9.87
CA THR A 36 -7.62 9.21 -9.88
C THR A 36 -7.64 8.58 -8.50
N THR A 37 -6.53 8.67 -7.75
CA THR A 37 -6.44 8.14 -6.38
C THR A 37 -7.41 8.87 -5.46
N SER A 38 -7.50 10.20 -5.58
CA SER A 38 -8.46 11.03 -4.83
C SER A 38 -9.91 10.63 -5.11
N PHE A 39 -10.26 10.38 -6.37
CA PHE A 39 -11.59 9.90 -6.74
C PHE A 39 -11.85 8.47 -6.26
N ALA A 40 -10.86 7.59 -6.35
CA ALA A 40 -10.99 6.21 -5.88
C ALA A 40 -11.29 6.15 -4.37
N GLY A 41 -10.62 6.96 -3.55
CA GLY A 41 -10.92 6.98 -2.12
C GLY A 41 -12.32 7.50 -1.82
N ALA A 42 -12.79 8.53 -2.53
CA ALA A 42 -14.18 8.97 -2.43
C ALA A 42 -15.18 7.88 -2.85
N LEU A 43 -14.91 7.16 -3.95
CA LEU A 43 -15.75 6.06 -4.45
C LEU A 43 -15.78 4.88 -3.46
N PHE A 44 -14.67 4.59 -2.79
CA PHE A 44 -14.56 3.53 -1.81
C PHE A 44 -14.98 3.96 -0.39
N ASN A 45 -15.41 5.21 -0.21
CA ASN A 45 -15.78 5.79 1.08
C ASN A 45 -14.66 5.66 2.12
N ILE A 46 -13.42 5.93 1.72
CA ILE A 46 -12.23 5.98 2.57
C ILE A 46 -11.56 7.35 2.48
N ASN A 47 -10.84 7.73 3.53
CA ASN A 47 -9.99 8.91 3.47
C ASN A 47 -8.75 8.61 2.62
N THR A 48 -8.53 9.39 1.57
CA THR A 48 -7.38 9.19 0.67
C THR A 48 -6.09 9.81 1.22
N TYR A 49 -6.22 10.70 2.20
CA TYR A 49 -5.15 11.59 2.62
C TYR A 49 -4.62 11.28 4.03
N ASP A 50 -5.01 10.15 4.63
CA ASP A 50 -4.46 9.66 5.89
C ASP A 50 -3.74 8.31 5.76
N GLN A 51 -3.00 7.95 6.80
CA GLN A 51 -2.23 6.70 6.87
C GLN A 51 -2.02 6.22 8.32
N PRO A 52 -3.09 5.93 9.08
CA PRO A 52 -3.00 5.64 10.51
C PRO A 52 -2.15 4.40 10.86
N ALA A 53 -2.15 3.38 9.99
CA ALA A 53 -1.40 2.14 10.22
C ALA A 53 0.13 2.34 10.24
N VAL A 54 0.63 3.38 9.58
CA VAL A 54 2.07 3.67 9.50
C VAL A 54 2.63 4.08 10.87
N GLU A 55 1.86 4.87 11.63
CA GLU A 55 2.29 5.31 12.96
C GLU A 55 2.37 4.13 13.94
N LEU A 56 1.39 3.22 13.91
CA LEU A 56 1.44 2.01 14.71
C LEU A 56 2.69 1.16 14.40
N GLY A 57 3.06 1.04 13.12
CA GLY A 57 4.29 0.34 12.72
C GLY A 57 5.56 0.98 13.29
N LYS A 58 5.62 2.32 13.34
CA LYS A 58 6.74 3.06 13.95
C LYS A 58 6.78 2.86 15.46
N GLU A 59 5.64 2.98 16.14
CA GLU A 59 5.54 2.78 17.60
C GLU A 59 5.95 1.36 17.98
N ALA A 60 5.49 0.35 17.24
CA ALA A 60 5.88 -1.03 17.44
C ALA A 60 7.39 -1.24 17.27
N THR A 61 7.99 -0.62 16.25
CA THR A 61 9.44 -0.67 16.04
C THR A 61 10.20 -0.02 17.20
N PHE A 62 9.77 1.17 17.65
CA PHE A 62 10.39 1.84 18.79
C PHE A 62 10.29 1.02 20.08
N ALA A 63 9.14 0.39 20.31
CA ALA A 63 8.93 -0.48 21.45
C ALA A 63 9.89 -1.69 21.43
N LEU A 64 10.00 -2.36 20.28
CA LEU A 64 10.89 -3.52 20.12
C LEU A 64 12.38 -3.15 20.17
N MET A 65 12.73 -1.92 19.79
CA MET A 65 14.09 -1.38 19.92
C MET A 65 14.42 -0.87 21.32
N GLY A 66 13.49 -0.97 22.28
CA GLY A 66 13.73 -0.59 23.68
C GLY A 66 13.78 0.92 23.92
N LYS A 67 13.06 1.72 23.12
CA LYS A 67 12.95 3.17 23.35
C LYS A 67 12.19 3.43 24.65
N ASN A 68 12.73 4.30 25.50
CA ASN A 68 12.10 4.71 26.76
C ASN A 68 10.67 5.27 26.52
N GLY A 69 9.71 4.85 27.33
CA GLY A 69 8.30 5.24 27.25
C GLY A 69 7.41 4.30 26.41
N PHE A 70 7.97 3.24 25.82
CA PHE A 70 7.26 2.25 25.00
C PHE A 70 7.25 0.83 25.64
N GLU A 71 7.61 0.72 26.92
CA GLU A 71 7.82 -0.57 27.60
C GLU A 71 6.53 -1.40 27.68
N GLU A 72 5.39 -0.76 27.92
CA GLU A 72 4.08 -1.42 27.96
C GLU A 72 3.65 -1.92 26.58
N LEU A 73 3.95 -1.15 25.52
CA LEU A 73 3.68 -1.57 24.15
C LEU A 73 4.57 -2.75 23.74
N ALA A 74 5.84 -2.75 24.15
CA ALA A 74 6.79 -3.83 23.88
C ALA A 74 6.32 -5.15 24.48
N LYS A 75 5.86 -5.13 25.75
CA LYS A 75 5.29 -6.31 26.41
C LYS A 75 4.04 -6.83 25.68
N LYS A 76 3.13 -5.95 25.28
CA LYS A 76 1.91 -6.35 24.53
C LYS A 76 2.25 -7.02 23.20
N ILE A 77 3.23 -6.50 22.47
CA ILE A 77 3.66 -7.08 21.19
C ILE A 77 4.31 -8.45 21.42
N GLN A 78 5.18 -8.58 22.42
CA GLN A 78 5.81 -9.87 22.75
C GLN A 78 4.79 -10.95 23.18
N LEU A 79 3.75 -10.56 23.91
CA LEU A 79 2.66 -11.47 24.32
C LEU A 79 1.80 -11.96 23.14
N SER A 80 1.66 -11.14 22.10
CA SER A 80 0.86 -11.44 20.91
C SER A 80 1.67 -12.14 19.80
N ALA A 81 3.00 -12.12 19.87
CA ALA A 81 3.92 -12.81 18.96
C ALA A 81 3.98 -14.35 19.17
N LYS A 82 2.88 -15.00 19.58
CA LYS A 82 2.81 -16.46 19.58
C LYS A 82 2.82 -16.94 18.14
N ILE A 83 3.90 -17.60 17.75
CA ILE A 83 4.03 -18.24 16.44
C ILE A 83 2.98 -19.33 16.35
N ASP A 84 2.08 -19.23 15.38
CA ASP A 84 1.15 -20.29 15.05
C ASP A 84 1.84 -21.29 14.12
N PRO A 85 2.07 -22.56 14.56
CA PRO A 85 2.74 -23.56 13.75
C PRO A 85 2.02 -23.88 12.44
N ALA A 86 0.70 -23.63 12.34
CA ALA A 86 -0.07 -23.86 11.13
C ALA A 86 0.30 -22.91 9.98
N PHE A 87 0.94 -21.79 10.29
CA PHE A 87 1.39 -20.78 9.32
C PHE A 87 2.92 -20.77 9.13
N LEU A 88 3.65 -21.72 9.73
CA LEU A 88 5.07 -21.92 9.46
C LEU A 88 5.22 -22.74 8.17
N ILE A 89 5.72 -22.09 7.11
CA ILE A 89 6.13 -22.76 5.88
C ILE A 89 7.60 -23.14 6.06
N PHE A 90 7.87 -24.44 6.23
CA PHE A 90 9.22 -25.02 6.25
C PHE A 90 9.72 -25.31 4.84
#